data_AF-A0A9N7NCA7-F1
#
_entry.id   AF-A0A9N7NCA7-F1
#
_cell.length_a   1.000
_cell.length_b   1.000
_cell.length_c   1.000
_cell.angle_alpha   90.00
_cell.angle_beta   90.00
_cell.angle_gamma   90.00
#
_symmetry.space_group_name_H-M   'P 1'
#
loop_
_entity.id
_entity.type
_entity.pdbx_description
1 polymer ?
#
loop_
_entity_poly.entity_id
_entity_poly.type
_entity_poly.pdbx_seq_one_letter_code
_entity_poly.pdbx_strand_id
1 'polypeptide(L)' 'VKFGTTIHNTEGILDYVHSDVWGPSKTPSLGGRGYFVTFTVDFSRRVWVYN' A
#
# COMPACT_ATOMS: atom_id res chain seq x y z
N VAL A 1 7.54 -5.54 22.67
CA VAL A 1 7.73 -6.54 21.59
C VAL A 1 8.71 -5.97 20.58
N LYS A 2 9.73 -6.73 20.14
CA LYS A 2 10.62 -6.34 19.03
C LYS A 2 10.41 -7.33 17.91
N PHE A 3 10.06 -6.84 16.74
CA PHE A 3 9.96 -7.66 15.54
C PHE A 3 11.35 -7.73 14.87
N GLY A 4 11.72 -8.91 14.39
CA GLY A 4 12.97 -9.10 13.67
C GLY A 4 12.88 -8.53 12.24
N THR A 5 13.99 -7.98 11.75
CA THR A 5 14.09 -7.55 10.34
C THR A 5 14.14 -8.79 9.45
N THR A 6 13.14 -8.96 8.58
CA THR A 6 13.13 -10.02 7.57
C THR A 6 13.47 -9.39 6.22
N ILE A 7 14.44 -9.97 5.50
CA ILE A 7 14.79 -9.57 4.14
C ILE A 7 13.96 -10.44 3.19
N HIS A 8 13.00 -9.83 2.50
CA HIS A 8 12.21 -10.50 1.48
C HIS A 8 12.79 -10.16 0.10
N ASN A 9 13.31 -11.18 -0.60
CA ASN A 9 13.62 -11.05 -2.03
C ASN A 9 12.40 -11.54 -2.81
N THR A 10 11.82 -10.67 -3.64
CA THR A 10 10.70 -11.04 -4.51
C THR A 10 11.23 -11.38 -5.88
N GLU A 11 10.81 -12.51 -6.45
CA GLU A 11 11.27 -12.95 -7.77
C GLU A 11 10.17 -12.81 -8.84
N GLY A 12 8.90 -12.77 -8.41
CA GLY A 12 7.71 -12.66 -9.25
C GLY A 12 6.86 -11.42 -8.99
N ILE A 13 6.09 -11.05 -10.02
CA ILE A 13 5.05 -10.03 -9.92
C ILE A 13 3.97 -10.54 -8.94
N LEU A 14 3.66 -9.74 -7.91
CA LEU A 14 2.68 -10.01 -6.84
C LEU A 14 3.11 -11.01 -5.75
N ASP A 15 4.36 -11.46 -5.73
CA ASP A 15 4.87 -12.31 -4.63
C ASP A 15 4.76 -11.64 -3.26
N TYR A 16 4.90 -10.31 -3.24
CA TYR A 16 4.75 -9.51 -2.04
C TYR A 16 4.09 -8.18 -2.37
N VAL A 17 3.01 -7.89 -1.64
CA VAL A 17 2.23 -6.67 -1.77
C VAL A 17 2.05 -6.06 -0.39
N HIS A 18 2.48 -4.81 -0.26
CA HIS A 18 2.22 -4.01 0.94
C HIS A 18 0.95 -3.19 0.72
N SER A 19 -0.07 -3.43 1.55
CA SER A 19 -1.30 -2.64 1.56
C SER A 19 -1.34 -1.69 2.75
N ASP A 20 -1.63 -0.41 2.51
CA ASP A 20 -1.79 0.59 3.56
C ASP A 20 -3.12 1.34 3.40
N VAL A 21 -3.73 1.73 4.54
CA VAL A 21 -4.97 2.51 4.56
C VAL A 21 -4.67 3.89 5.11
N TRP A 22 -4.99 4.90 4.33
CA TRP A 22 -4.81 6.29 4.69
C TRP A 22 -6.16 6.99 4.91
N GLY A 23 -6.30 7.71 6.03
CA GLY A 23 -7.43 8.59 6.33
C GLY A 23 -7.70 8.75 7.84
N PRO A 24 -8.68 9.58 8.25
CA PRO A 24 -9.54 10.45 7.45
C PRO A 24 -8.82 11.68 6.89
N SER A 25 -8.92 11.89 5.57
CA SER A 25 -8.38 13.07 4.89
C SER A 25 -9.23 14.31 5.18
N LYS A 26 -8.57 15.46 5.43
CA LYS A 26 -9.23 16.77 5.60
C LYS A 26 -9.94 17.23 4.33
N THR A 27 -9.39 16.88 3.17
CA THR A 27 -9.98 17.19 1.87
C THR A 27 -10.47 15.88 1.26
N PRO A 28 -11.78 15.75 0.97
CA PRO A 28 -12.30 14.56 0.31
C PRO A 28 -11.78 14.47 -1.12
N SER A 29 -11.71 13.26 -1.65
CA SER A 29 -11.50 13.05 -3.09
C SER A 29 -12.63 13.67 -3.91
N LEU A 30 -12.45 13.75 -5.24
CA LEU A 30 -13.48 14.21 -6.16
C LEU A 30 -14.81 13.43 -6.01
N GLY A 31 -14.75 12.17 -5.56
CA GLY A 31 -15.93 11.34 -5.28
C GLY A 31 -16.46 11.44 -3.84
N GLY A 32 -16.02 12.41 -3.05
CA GLY A 32 -16.48 12.61 -1.67
C GLY A 32 -15.87 11.66 -0.64
N ARG A 33 -14.90 10.83 -1.01
CA ARG A 33 -14.30 9.81 -0.12
C ARG A 33 -13.13 10.39 0.66
N GLY A 34 -13.08 10.10 1.96
CA GLY A 34 -12.03 10.57 2.88
C GLY A 34 -10.97 9.53 3.24
N TYR A 35 -11.06 8.33 2.66
CA TYR A 35 -10.12 7.24 2.88
C TYR A 35 -9.58 6.74 1.55
N PHE A 36 -8.35 6.23 1.59
CA PHE A 36 -7.61 5.75 0.44
C PHE A 36 -6.91 4.45 0.83
N VAL A 37 -6.85 3.49 -0.09
CA VAL A 37 -6.09 2.26 0.08
C VAL A 37 -4.99 2.26 -0.96
N THR A 38 -3.76 2.00 -0.52
CA THR A 38 -2.61 1.86 -1.42
C THR A 38 -2.14 0.43 -1.44
N PHE A 39 -1.73 -0.06 -2.62
CA PHE A 39 -1.08 -1.36 -2.80
C PHE A 39 0.26 -1.15 -3.50
N THR A 40 1.34 -1.45 -2.80
CA THR A 40 2.71 -1.40 -3.34
C THR A 40 3.19 -2.82 -3.61
N VAL A 41 3.57 -3.10 -4.85
CA VAL A 41 4.15 -4.40 -5.23
C VAL A 41 5.67 -4.29 -5.15
N ASP A 42 6.31 -5.07 -4.27
CA ASP A 42 7.75 -4.98 -4.00
C ASP A 42 8.59 -5.25 -5.25
N PHE A 43 8.24 -6.30 -6.01
CA PHE A 43 9.00 -6.73 -7.18
C PHE A 43 9.10 -5.66 -8.27
N SER A 44 7.99 -4.98 -8.56
CA SER A 44 7.91 -4.02 -9.67
C SER A 44 7.95 -2.56 -9.23
N ARG A 45 7.94 -2.32 -7.91
CA ARG A 45 7.77 -1.00 -7.27
C ARG A 45 6.56 -0.23 -7.78
N ARG A 46 5.54 -0.93 -8.30
CA ARG A 46 4.28 -0.33 -8.77
C ARG A 46 3.37 -0.05 -7.58
N VAL A 47 2.71 1.10 -7.64
CA VAL A 47 1.73 1.53 -6.62
C VAL A 47 0.37 1.68 -7.27
N TRP A 48 -0.65 1.13 -6.62
CA TRP A 48 -2.05 1.30 -6.97
C TRP A 48 -2.76 2.06 -5.85
N VAL A 49 -3.60 3.03 -6.21
CA VAL A 49 -4.40 3.81 -5.24
C VAL A 49 -5.87 3.59 -5.53
N TYR A 50 -6.62 3.25 -4.50
CA TYR A 50 -8.06 3.13 -4.54
C TYR A 50 -8.67 4.15 -3.57
N ASN A 51 -9.69 4.87 -4.04
CA ASN A 51 -10.44 5.85 -3.26
C ASN A 51 -11.84 5.30 -3.07
#